data_AF-A0A9D8L9C0-F1
#
_entry.id   AF-A0A9D8L9C0-F1
#
_cell.length_a   1.000
_cell.length_b   1.000
_cell.length_c   1.000
_cell.angle_alpha   90.00
_cell.angle_beta   90.00
_cell.angle_gamma   90.00
#
_symmetry.space_group_name_H-M   'P 1'
#
loop_
_entity.id
_entity.type
_entity.pdbx_description
1 polymer ?
#
loop_
_entity_poly.entity_id
_entity_poly.type
_entity_poly.pdbx_seq_one_letter_code
_entity_poly.pdbx_strand_id
1 'polypeptide(L)'
;MRNPDGAGGYLVAWREFLVVWGGLQLERGRERLDAGRLAEAVGGVLSVRSSMASRSVTPSDRVIIDDVPWNIRSITNPDQRGVDLEMTVERGAAT
;
A
#
# COMPACT_ATOMS: atom_id res chain seq x y z
N MET A 1 13.09 -4.10 25.48
CA MET A 1 13.06 -5.43 26.14
C MET A 1 12.48 -6.41 25.13
N ARG A 2 13.20 -7.50 24.82
CA ARG A 2 13.02 -8.35 23.63
C ARG A 2 12.59 -9.75 24.07
N ASN A 3 11.42 -10.22 23.66
CA ASN A 3 11.00 -11.61 23.83
C ASN A 3 10.92 -12.31 22.46
N PRO A 4 11.71 -13.37 22.21
CA PRO A 4 11.54 -14.26 21.08
C PRO A 4 10.45 -15.31 21.39
N ASP A 5 9.51 -15.53 20.47
CA ASP A 5 8.33 -16.38 20.62
C ASP A 5 8.56 -17.87 20.28
N GLY A 6 9.82 -18.31 20.17
CA GLY A 6 10.17 -19.72 20.09
C GLY A 6 9.70 -20.48 18.84
N ALA A 7 9.10 -19.79 17.84
CA ALA A 7 8.60 -20.42 16.61
C ALA A 7 9.17 -19.79 15.31
N GLY A 8 10.16 -18.90 15.42
CA GLY A 8 10.83 -18.28 14.28
C GLY A 8 9.99 -17.22 13.54
N GLY A 9 8.83 -16.86 14.07
CA GLY A 9 8.05 -15.71 13.65
C GLY A 9 8.43 -14.46 14.45
N TYR A 10 8.11 -13.29 13.92
CA TYR A 10 8.19 -12.05 14.69
C TYR A 10 6.81 -11.40 14.65
N LEU A 11 6.28 -11.02 15.81
CA LEU A 11 5.09 -10.19 15.90
C LEU A 11 5.42 -8.80 15.33
N VAL A 12 4.95 -8.55 14.10
CA VAL A 12 4.99 -7.22 13.49
C VAL A 12 3.70 -6.51 13.88
N ALA A 13 3.81 -5.54 14.79
CA ALA A 13 2.71 -4.63 15.11
C ALA A 13 2.69 -3.49 14.09
N TRP A 14 1.57 -3.31 13.41
CA TRP A 14 1.34 -2.14 12.56
C TRP A 14 1.18 -0.91 13.44
N ARG A 15 1.86 0.18 13.07
CA ARG A 15 1.77 1.47 13.74
C ARG A 15 1.50 2.55 12.71
N GLU A 16 0.50 3.38 12.99
CA GLU A 16 0.25 4.59 12.22
C GLU A 16 1.37 5.62 12.46
N PHE A 17 1.95 6.14 11.37
CA PHE A 17 3.01 7.15 11.43
C PHE A 17 2.77 8.36 10.53
N LEU A 18 1.77 8.32 9.66
CA LEU A 18 1.45 9.40 8.72
C LEU A 18 -0.04 9.39 8.34
N VAL A 19 -0.67 10.57 8.35
CA VAL A 19 -2.01 10.80 7.80
C VAL A 19 -1.94 11.99 6.86
N VAL A 20 -2.34 11.78 5.60
CA VAL A 20 -2.31 12.81 4.54
C VAL A 20 -3.49 12.65 3.61
N TRP A 21 -3.83 13.74 2.93
CA TRP A 21 -4.78 13.71 1.82
C TRP A 21 -4.11 13.18 0.55
N GLY A 22 -4.87 12.42 -0.22
CA GLY A 22 -4.46 11.88 -1.52
C GLY A 22 -5.66 11.57 -2.39
N GLY A 23 -5.41 11.35 -3.68
CA GLY A 23 -6.39 10.90 -4.64
C GLY A 23 -6.19 9.43 -4.95
N LEU A 24 -7.21 8.60 -4.76
CA LEU A 24 -7.21 7.19 -5.18
C LEU A 24 -7.89 7.06 -6.55
N GLN A 25 -7.14 6.60 -7.54
CA GLN A 25 -7.68 6.21 -8.84
C GLN A 25 -7.67 4.68 -8.93
N LEU A 26 -8.84 4.07 -8.82
CA LEU A 26 -8.99 2.63 -8.99
C LEU A 26 -8.72 2.23 -10.43
N GLU A 27 -7.91 1.19 -10.63
CA GLU A 27 -7.82 0.54 -11.93
C GLU A 27 -9.12 -0.23 -12.12
N ARG A 28 -10.00 0.25 -13.01
CA ARG A 28 -11.18 -0.51 -13.41
C ARG A 28 -10.68 -1.81 -14.02
N GLY A 29 -10.89 -2.91 -13.31
CA GLY A 29 -10.35 -4.22 -13.64
C GLY A 29 -10.53 -4.54 -15.11
N ARG A 30 -9.45 -4.44 -15.89
CA ARG A 30 -9.32 -5.26 -17.09
C ARG A 30 -9.03 -6.65 -16.54
N GLU A 31 -10.10 -7.43 -16.38
CA GLU A 31 -10.14 -8.80 -15.89
C GLU A 31 -8.78 -9.49 -16.08
N ARG A 32 -7.97 -9.53 -15.02
CA ARG A 32 -6.74 -10.31 -15.04
C ARG A 32 -7.16 -11.76 -14.85
N LEU A 33 -7.58 -12.37 -15.95
CA LEU A 33 -7.90 -13.79 -16.10
C LEU A 33 -6.62 -14.63 -15.95
N ASP A 34 -6.00 -14.59 -14.78
CA ASP A 34 -4.89 -15.46 -14.44
C ASP A 34 -5.42 -16.59 -13.55
N ALA A 35 -5.58 -17.76 -14.16
CA ALA A 35 -5.62 -19.06 -13.50
C ALA A 35 -6.78 -19.34 -12.50
N GLY A 36 -8.03 -19.13 -12.91
CA GLY A 36 -9.18 -19.88 -12.34
C GLY A 36 -9.54 -19.63 -10.87
N ARG A 37 -8.87 -18.69 -10.20
CA ARG A 37 -9.34 -18.09 -8.94
C ARG A 37 -9.80 -16.67 -9.24
N LEU A 38 -11.08 -16.41 -9.03
CA LEU A 38 -11.63 -15.07 -8.83
C LEU A 38 -11.03 -14.51 -7.52
N ALA A 39 -9.76 -14.14 -7.55
CA ALA A 39 -9.22 -13.21 -6.59
C ALA A 39 -9.60 -11.84 -7.12
N GLU A 40 -10.66 -11.25 -6.57
CA GLU A 40 -10.99 -9.84 -6.79
C GLU A 40 -9.94 -8.95 -6.11
N ALA A 41 -8.71 -9.01 -6.62
CA ALA A 41 -7.66 -8.07 -6.28
C ALA A 41 -8.05 -6.74 -6.91
N VAL A 42 -8.60 -5.84 -6.11
CA VAL A 42 -8.92 -4.47 -6.55
C VAL A 42 -7.63 -3.67 -6.45
N GLY A 43 -7.06 -3.30 -7.60
CA GLY A 43 -5.88 -2.46 -7.71
C GLY A 43 -6.23 -0.98 -7.93
N GLY A 44 -5.30 -0.10 -7.61
CA GLY A 44 -5.41 1.33 -7.89
C GLY A 44 -4.09 2.07 -7.76
N VAL A 45 -4.08 3.32 -8.21
CA VAL A 45 -2.97 4.27 -8.01
C VAL A 45 -3.42 5.31 -7.00
N LEU A 46 -2.68 5.41 -5.89
CA LEU A 46 -2.84 6.43 -4.87
C LEU A 46 -1.80 7.53 -5.11
N SER A 47 -2.26 8.75 -5.35
CA SER A 47 -1.41 9.94 -5.49
C SER A 47 -1.45 10.77 -4.21
N VAL A 48 -0.30 11.05 -3.61
CA VAL A 48 -0.17 11.91 -2.41
C VAL A 48 0.87 12.99 -2.65
N ARG A 49 0.72 14.12 -1.96
CA ARG A 49 1.71 15.19 -2.04
C ARG A 49 3.07 14.73 -1.50
N SER A 50 4.15 15.06 -2.21
CA SER A 50 5.50 14.78 -1.75
C SER A 50 5.86 15.68 -0.56
N SER A 51 6.33 15.06 0.51
CA SER A 51 6.84 15.68 1.72
C SER A 51 7.93 14.79 2.30
N MET A 52 8.71 15.29 3.26
CA MET A 52 9.71 14.44 3.93
C MET A 52 9.08 13.20 4.57
N ALA A 53 7.86 13.31 5.08
CA ALA A 53 7.15 12.20 5.72
C ALA A 53 6.56 11.20 4.70
N SER A 54 5.95 11.67 3.61
CA SER A 54 5.45 10.76 2.57
C SER A 54 6.56 10.06 1.79
N ARG A 55 7.76 10.66 1.72
CA ARG A 55 8.96 10.02 1.16
C ARG A 55 9.57 8.91 2.03
N SER A 56 9.20 8.82 3.31
CA SER A 56 9.63 7.70 4.16
C SER A 56 8.73 6.47 4.01
N VAL A 57 7.63 6.57 3.25
CA VAL A 57 6.76 5.42 2.94
C VAL A 57 7.50 4.46 2.03
N THR A 58 7.39 3.17 2.32
CA THR A 58 8.02 2.07 1.61
C THR A 58 6.98 1.05 1.16
N PRO A 59 7.30 0.15 0.20
CA PRO A 59 6.39 -0.94 -0.18
C PRO A 59 6.07 -1.92 0.95
N SER A 60 6.84 -1.93 2.04
CA SER A 60 6.56 -2.75 3.23
C SER A 60 5.46 -2.13 4.12
N ASP A 61 5.11 -0.87 3.89
CA ASP A 61 4.04 -0.19 4.61
C ASP A 61 2.67 -0.51 4.02
N ARG A 62 1.64 -0.17 4.79
CA ARG A 62 0.24 -0.33 4.43
C ARG A 62 -0.46 1.01 4.52
N VAL A 63 -1.35 1.28 3.58
CA VAL A 63 -2.21 2.46 3.63
C VAL A 63 -3.62 2.06 4.06
N ILE A 64 -4.25 2.91 4.84
CA ILE A 64 -5.67 2.78 5.18
C ILE A 64 -6.42 3.84 4.39
N ILE A 65 -7.41 3.41 3.61
CA ILE A 65 -8.26 4.29 2.80
C ILE A 65 -9.70 3.89 3.12
N ASP A 66 -10.49 4.84 3.62
CA ASP A 66 -11.87 4.59 4.07
C ASP A 66 -11.99 3.39 5.02
N ASP A 67 -11.12 3.32 6.04
CA ASP A 67 -11.00 2.22 7.01
C ASP A 67 -10.63 0.85 6.41
N VAL A 68 -10.31 0.79 5.12
CA VAL A 68 -9.90 -0.43 4.43
C VAL A 68 -8.37 -0.45 4.31
N PRO A 69 -7.69 -1.55 4.70
CA PRO A 69 -6.27 -1.72 4.46
C PRO A 69 -5.94 -2.07 3.01
N TRP A 70 -4.93 -1.40 2.45
CA TRP A 70 -4.37 -1.66 1.12
C TRP A 70 -2.87 -1.85 1.20
N ASN A 71 -2.35 -2.86 0.49
CA ASN A 71 -0.92 -3.11 0.43
C ASN A 71 -0.29 -2.27 -0.68
N ILE A 72 0.87 -1.67 -0.41
CA ILE A 72 1.63 -0.92 -1.41
C ILE A 72 2.44 -1.93 -2.25
N ARG A 73 2.23 -1.92 -3.57
CA ARG A 73 2.94 -2.79 -4.53
C ARG A 73 4.18 -2.13 -5.09
N SER A 74 4.11 -0.83 -5.37
CA SER A 74 5.23 -0.05 -5.88
C SER A 74 5.02 1.43 -5.53
N ILE A 75 6.13 2.17 -5.43
CA ILE A 75 6.13 3.62 -5.25
C ILE A 75 6.92 4.21 -6.40
N THR A 76 6.31 5.14 -7.11
CA THR A 76 6.90 5.86 -8.25
C THR A 76 6.82 7.35 -8.00
N ASN A 77 7.84 8.09 -8.43
CA ASN A 77 7.84 9.54 -8.45
C ASN A 77 7.74 10.00 -9.91
N PRO A 78 6.52 10.06 -10.47
CA PRO A 78 6.32 10.32 -11.90
C PRO A 78 6.79 11.73 -12.30
N ASP A 79 6.69 12.69 -11.38
CA ASP A 79 6.89 14.10 -11.68
C ASP A 79 8.39 14.46 -11.80
N GLN A 80 9.30 13.68 -11.17
CA GLN A 80 10.75 13.95 -11.05
C GLN A 80 11.13 15.34 -10.49
N ARG A 81 10.18 16.29 -10.42
CA ARG A 81 10.21 17.58 -9.74
C ARG A 81 9.72 17.45 -8.30
N GLY A 82 9.14 16.30 -7.95
CA GLY A 82 8.82 15.90 -6.58
C GLY A 82 7.63 16.65 -5.99
N VAL A 83 6.63 17.00 -6.81
CA VAL A 83 5.36 17.56 -6.32
C VAL A 83 4.49 16.45 -5.72
N ASP A 84 4.37 15.30 -6.40
CA ASP A 84 3.52 14.19 -5.97
C ASP A 84 4.27 12.84 -6.00
N LEU A 85 3.83 11.92 -5.12
CA LEU A 85 4.23 10.52 -5.05
C LEU A 85 3.05 9.66 -5.49
N GLU A 86 3.30 8.73 -6.41
CA GLU A 86 2.32 7.74 -6.84
C GLU A 86 2.65 6.38 -6.24
N MET A 87 1.62 5.71 -5.72
CA MET A 87 1.73 4.41 -5.12
C MET A 87 0.74 3.47 -5.81
N THR A 88 1.24 2.39 -6.39
CA THR A 88 0.34 1.31 -6.82
C THR A 88 -0.08 0.55 -5.58
N VAL A 89 -1.37 0.49 -5.30
CA VAL A 89 -1.96 -0.14 -4.14
C VAL A 89 -2.91 -1.25 -4.56
N GLU A 90 -2.99 -2.30 -3.75
CA GLU A 90 -3.87 -3.42 -4.02
C GLU A 90 -4.60 -3.86 -2.75
N ARG A 91 -5.91 -4.05 -2.88
CA ARG A 91 -6.76 -4.71 -1.90
C ARG A 91 -6.85 -6.18 -2.27
N GLY A 92 -6.10 -7.01 -1.56
CA GLY A 92 -6.21 -8.46 -1.59
C GLY A 92 -6.51 -8.97 -0.19
N ALA A 93 -7.55 -9.80 -0.04
CA ALA A 93 -7.80 -10.52 1.19
C ALA A 93 -6.58 -11.39 1.49
N ALA A 94 -5.77 -10.99 2.48
CA ALA A 94 -4.86 -11.92 3.12
C ALA A 94 -5.75 -12.98 3.79
N THR A 95 -5.83 -14.17 3.18
CA THR A 95 -6.16 -15.40 3.89
C THR A 95 -4.92 -15.89 4.61
#